data_AF-A0A537X529-F1
#
_entry.id   AF-A0A537X529-F1
#
_cell.length_a   1.000
_cell.length_b   1.000
_cell.length_c   1.000
_cell.angle_alpha   90.00
_cell.angle_beta   90.00
_cell.angle_gamma   90.00
#
_symmetry.space_group_name_H-M   'P 1'
#
loop_
_entity.id
_entity.type
_entity.pdbx_description
1 polymer ?
#
loop_
_entity_poly.entity_id
_entity_poly.type
_entity_poly.pdbx_seq_one_letter_code
_entity_poly.pdbx_strand_id
1 'polypeptide(L)'
;EAMAGLTQREVQLAIDLVRDIHRSGITLVIVEHIMEVIMSLASRVMVFHQGKEIARGSPREVTTNAAVIAAYLGTRAAKAVAAGHTPIELMGGPVT
;
A
#
# COMPACT_ATOMS: atom_id res chain seq x y z
N GLU A 1 -5.73 2.07 8.63
CA GLU A 1 -5.49 2.59 10.00
C GLU A 1 -5.39 1.47 11.04
N ALA A 2 -4.91 0.28 10.69
CA ALA A 2 -4.61 -0.74 11.70
C ALA A 2 -3.27 -0.45 12.39
N MET A 3 -2.36 0.25 11.69
CA MET A 3 -0.98 0.48 12.10
C MET A 3 -0.62 1.98 12.24
N ALA A 4 -1.63 2.85 12.18
CA ALA A 4 -1.43 4.28 12.29
C ALA A 4 -0.96 4.67 13.70
N GLY A 5 0.03 5.56 13.78
CA GLY A 5 0.60 6.05 15.05
C GLY A 5 1.67 5.14 15.66
N LEU A 6 1.97 3.99 15.05
CA LEU A 6 3.09 3.14 15.44
C LEU A 6 4.42 3.72 14.95
N THR A 7 5.48 3.51 15.72
CA THR A 7 6.85 3.71 15.24
C THR A 7 7.18 2.68 14.15
N GLN A 8 8.20 2.96 13.34
CA GLN A 8 8.71 2.05 12.32
C GLN A 8 9.01 0.63 12.87
N ARG A 9 9.61 0.56 14.05
CA ARG A 9 9.88 -0.73 14.72
C ARG A 9 8.60 -1.46 15.10
N GLU A 10 7.60 -0.75 15.61
CA GLU A 10 6.31 -1.34 16.01
C GLU A 10 5.51 -1.79 14.79
N VAL A 11 5.58 -1.07 13.66
CA VAL A 11 4.99 -1.50 12.38
C VAL A 11 5.57 -2.85 11.96
N GLN A 12 6.89 -3.02 12.03
CA GLN A 12 7.53 -4.28 11.67
C GLN A 12 7.09 -5.44 12.57
N LEU A 13 7.01 -5.21 13.89
CA LEU A 13 6.50 -6.20 14.84
C LEU A 13 5.05 -6.58 14.55
N ALA A 14 4.22 -5.60 14.20
CA ALA A 14 2.82 -5.84 13.86
C ALA A 14 2.67 -6.60 12.53
N ILE A 15 3.49 -6.30 11.52
CA ILE A 15 3.56 -7.07 10.27
C ILE A 15 3.83 -8.55 10.57
N ASP A 16 4.82 -8.83 11.43
CA ASP A 16 5.18 -10.20 11.76
C ASP A 16 4.06 -10.92 12.52
N LEU A 17 3.43 -10.27 13.49
CA LEU A 17 2.24 -10.81 14.18
C LEU A 17 1.10 -11.13 13.20
N VAL A 18 0.81 -10.22 12.27
CA VAL A 18 -0.26 -10.41 11.29
C VAL A 18 0.05 -11.58 10.35
N ARG A 19 1.33 -11.75 9.96
CA ARG A 19 1.76 -12.92 9.20
C ARG A 19 1.56 -14.22 9.97
N ASP A 20 1.83 -14.24 11.27
CA ASP A 20 1.65 -15.42 12.12
C ASP A 20 0.17 -15.81 12.18
N ILE A 21 -0.72 -14.83 12.35
CA ILE A 21 -2.17 -15.04 12.33
C ILE A 21 -2.60 -15.63 10.98
N HIS A 22 -2.14 -15.06 9.85
CA HIS A 22 -2.43 -15.60 8.52
C HIS A 22 -1.95 -17.06 8.37
N ARG A 23 -0.72 -17.37 8.83
CA ARG A 23 -0.16 -18.73 8.76
C ARG A 23 -0.94 -19.75 9.60
N SER A 24 -1.72 -19.30 10.58
CA SER A 24 -2.63 -20.19 11.33
C SER A 24 -3.92 -20.55 10.57
N GLY A 25 -4.08 -20.09 9.33
CA GLY A 25 -5.22 -20.40 8.45
C GLY A 25 -6.33 -19.35 8.48
N ILE A 26 -6.10 -18.20 9.11
CA ILE A 26 -7.09 -17.12 9.22
C ILE A 26 -6.99 -16.21 7.98
N THR A 27 -8.13 -16.00 7.32
CA THR A 27 -8.24 -15.00 6.24
C THR A 27 -8.30 -13.60 6.85
N LEU A 28 -7.48 -12.69 6.31
CA LEU A 28 -7.37 -11.31 6.79
C LEU A 28 -7.87 -10.32 5.76
N VAL A 29 -8.60 -9.31 6.23
CA VAL A 29 -8.98 -8.12 5.47
C VAL A 29 -8.49 -6.92 6.27
N ILE A 30 -7.61 -6.12 5.67
CA ILE A 30 -6.94 -5.00 6.33
C ILE A 30 -7.23 -3.74 5.53
N VAL A 31 -7.61 -2.68 6.23
CA VAL A 31 -7.74 -1.32 5.67
C VAL A 31 -6.51 -0.53 6.10
N GLU A 32 -5.64 -0.20 5.15
CA GLU A 32 -4.41 0.54 5.38
C GLU A 32 -4.11 1.54 4.25
N HIS A 33 -3.37 2.59 4.59
CA HIS A 33 -2.74 3.53 3.68
C HIS A 33 -1.20 3.47 3.74
N ILE A 34 -0.60 2.83 4.75
CA ILE A 34 0.86 2.71 4.86
C ILE A 34 1.37 1.71 3.82
N MET A 35 2.15 2.19 2.84
CA MET A 35 2.62 1.37 1.72
C MET A 35 3.52 0.20 2.16
N GLU A 36 4.37 0.41 3.15
CA GLU A 36 5.21 -0.66 3.70
C GLU A 36 4.37 -1.88 4.17
N VAL A 37 3.26 -1.62 4.86
CA VAL A 37 2.33 -2.65 5.34
C VAL A 37 1.62 -3.31 4.15
N ILE A 38 1.12 -2.52 3.21
CA ILE A 38 0.41 -3.01 2.02
C ILE A 38 1.32 -3.93 1.19
N MET A 39 2.55 -3.49 0.92
CA MET A 39 3.53 -4.24 0.14
C MET A 39 4.02 -5.50 0.87
N SER A 40 4.02 -5.50 2.22
CA SER A 40 4.52 -6.60 3.04
C SER A 40 3.50 -7.70 3.32
N LEU A 41 2.21 -7.36 3.36
CA LEU A 41 1.14 -8.27 3.82
C LEU A 41 0.15 -8.64 2.73
N ALA A 42 -0.17 -7.74 1.79
CA ALA A 42 -1.29 -7.94 0.89
C ALA A 42 -0.89 -8.80 -0.33
N SER A 43 -1.68 -9.81 -0.63
CA SER A 43 -1.65 -10.52 -1.91
C SER A 43 -2.52 -9.82 -2.97
N ARG A 44 -3.56 -9.11 -2.52
CA ARG A 44 -4.49 -8.34 -3.36
C ARG A 44 -4.89 -7.05 -2.64
N VAL A 45 -4.97 -5.96 -3.39
CA VAL A 45 -5.34 -4.63 -2.92
C VAL A 45 -6.52 -4.12 -3.73
N MET A 46 -7.44 -3.41 -3.05
CA MET A 46 -8.52 -2.65 -3.67
C MET A 46 -8.40 -1.22 -3.17
N VAL A 47 -8.38 -0.25 -4.09
CA VAL A 47 -8.24 1.17 -3.75
C VAL A 47 -9.54 1.89 -4.05
N PHE A 48 -10.02 2.64 -3.05
CA PHE A 48 -11.20 3.48 -3.16
C PHE A 48 -10.82 4.95 -3.10
N HIS A 49 -11.44 5.75 -3.96
CA HIS A 49 -11.38 7.21 -3.91
C HIS A 49 -12.79 7.75 -4.09
N GLN A 50 -13.24 8.60 -3.15
CA GLN A 50 -14.58 9.21 -3.17
C GLN A 50 -15.71 8.17 -3.33
N GLY A 51 -15.61 7.04 -2.61
CA GLY A 51 -16.63 5.98 -2.63
C GLY A 51 -16.64 5.13 -3.90
N LYS A 52 -15.68 5.30 -4.81
CA LYS A 52 -15.54 4.49 -6.04
C LYS A 52 -14.25 3.69 -6.01
N GLU A 53 -14.32 2.45 -6.45
CA GLU A 53 -13.12 1.65 -6.71
C GLU A 53 -12.38 2.22 -7.92
N ILE A 54 -11.10 2.52 -7.75
CA ILE A 54 -10.24 3.09 -8.80
C ILE A 54 -9.18 2.12 -9.29
N ALA A 55 -8.84 1.10 -8.50
CA ALA A 55 -7.90 0.05 -8.86
C ALA A 55 -8.10 -1.21 -8.01
N ARG A 56 -7.80 -2.36 -8.61
CA ARG A 56 -7.73 -3.66 -7.95
C ARG A 56 -6.65 -4.50 -8.60
N GLY A 57 -5.84 -5.19 -7.80
CA GLY A 57 -4.76 -6.03 -8.29
C GLY A 57 -3.78 -6.40 -7.18
N SER A 58 -2.60 -6.90 -7.56
CA SER A 58 -1.47 -7.05 -6.64
C SER A 58 -0.97 -5.68 -6.14
N PRO A 59 -0.24 -5.61 -5.02
CA PRO A 59 0.35 -4.36 -4.55
C PRO A 59 1.21 -3.66 -5.63
N ARG A 60 1.98 -4.42 -6.43
CA ARG A 60 2.82 -3.86 -7.51
C ARG A 60 2.00 -3.26 -8.65
N GLU A 61 0.93 -3.92 -9.08
CA GLU A 61 0.05 -3.38 -10.13
C GLU A 61 -0.70 -2.13 -9.66
N VAL A 62 -1.14 -2.12 -8.39
CA VAL A 62 -1.90 -0.99 -7.82
C VAL A 62 -1.00 0.22 -7.60
N THR A 63 0.24 0.04 -7.12
CA THR A 63 1.19 1.15 -6.87
C THR A 63 1.72 1.80 -8.15
N THR A 64 1.61 1.12 -9.29
CA THR A 64 1.97 1.67 -10.61
C THR A 64 0.77 2.30 -11.33
N ASN A 65 -0.44 2.19 -10.78
CA ASN A 65 -1.64 2.74 -11.38
C ASN A 65 -1.69 4.27 -11.23
N ALA A 66 -1.79 4.98 -12.36
CA ALA A 66 -1.81 6.44 -12.40
C ALA A 66 -2.93 7.10 -11.57
N ALA A 67 -4.12 6.48 -11.50
CA ALA A 67 -5.23 6.99 -10.70
C ALA A 67 -4.95 6.85 -9.20
N VAL A 68 -4.29 5.76 -8.79
CA VAL A 68 -3.87 5.53 -7.39
C VAL A 68 -2.78 6.52 -7.01
N ILE A 69 -1.77 6.71 -7.87
CA ILE A 69 -0.71 7.70 -7.67
C ILE A 69 -1.28 9.10 -7.54
N ALA A 70 -2.21 9.49 -8.44
CA ALA A 70 -2.85 10.80 -8.38
C ALA A 70 -3.69 10.97 -7.11
N ALA A 71 -4.39 9.93 -6.65
CA ALA A 71 -5.20 9.97 -5.44
C ALA A 71 -4.36 10.02 -4.15
N TYR A 72 -3.18 9.37 -4.13
CA TYR A 72 -2.32 9.27 -2.94
C TYR A 72 -1.30 10.41 -2.83
N LEU A 73 -0.66 10.80 -3.94
CA LEU A 73 0.42 11.81 -3.98
C LEU A 73 0.02 13.13 -4.65
N GLY A 74 -1.17 13.19 -5.25
CA GLY A 74 -1.61 14.33 -6.04
C GLY A 74 -1.11 14.30 -7.49
N THR A 75 -1.67 15.20 -8.30
CA THR A 75 -1.52 15.20 -9.77
C THR A 75 -0.12 15.55 -10.27
N ARG A 76 0.70 16.26 -9.46
CA ARG A 76 2.10 16.58 -9.82
C ARG A 76 3.00 15.34 -9.77
N ALA A 77 2.85 14.51 -8.75
CA ALA A 77 3.59 13.25 -8.63
C ALA A 77 3.19 12.25 -9.72
N ALA A 78 1.90 12.19 -10.08
CA ALA A 78 1.43 11.37 -11.19
C ALA A 78 2.10 11.76 -12.54
N LYS A 79 2.33 13.05 -12.78
CA LYS A 79 3.07 13.53 -13.96
C LYS A 79 4.56 13.16 -13.91
N ALA A 80 5.19 13.19 -12.74
CA ALA A 80 6.58 12.78 -12.56
C ALA A 80 6.78 11.28 -12.84
N VAL A 81 5.83 10.45 -12.39
CA VAL A 81 5.80 9.02 -12.74
C VAL A 81 5.63 8.81 -14.24
N ALA A 82 4.71 9.53 -14.89
CA ALA A 82 4.54 9.45 -16.34
C ALA A 82 5.80 9.88 -17.12
N ALA A 83 6.67 10.68 -16.50
CA ALA A 83 7.98 11.09 -17.03
C ALA A 83 9.12 10.11 -16.70
N GLY A 84 8.83 8.94 -16.11
CA GLY A 84 9.81 7.86 -15.90
C GLY A 84 10.34 7.69 -14.46
N HIS A 85 9.75 8.35 -13.46
CA HIS A 85 10.14 8.17 -12.05
C HIS A 85 9.44 6.96 -11.41
N THR A 86 10.13 6.29 -10.49
CA THR A 86 9.67 5.11 -9.73
C THR A 86 8.55 5.49 -8.75
N PRO A 87 7.32 4.94 -8.90
CA PRO A 87 6.16 5.35 -8.08
C PRO A 87 6.28 4.97 -6.60
N ILE A 88 6.85 3.79 -6.32
CA ILE A 88 6.89 3.19 -4.98
C ILE A 88 7.72 4.04 -3.99
N GLU A 89 8.83 4.62 -4.45
CA GLU A 89 9.70 5.47 -3.63
C GLU A 89 8.98 6.76 -3.21
N LEU A 90 8.20 7.33 -4.12
CA LEU A 90 7.41 8.54 -3.86
C LEU A 90 6.24 8.28 -2.89
N MET A 91 5.79 7.04 -2.77
CA MET A 91 4.69 6.63 -1.90
C MET A 91 5.13 6.13 -0.52
N GLY A 92 6.43 6.15 -0.22
CA GLY A 92 6.96 5.69 1.07
C GLY A 92 6.98 4.16 1.23
N GLY A 93 7.06 3.40 0.13
CA GLY A 93 7.36 1.97 0.18
C GLY A 93 8.87 1.71 0.40
N PRO A 94 9.26 0.50 0.81
CA PRO A 94 10.67 0.15 0.93
C PRO A 94 11.37 0.27 -0.43
N VAL A 95 12.53 0.96 -0.44
CA VAL A 95 13.45 1.01 -1.59
C VAL A 95 14.17 -0.34 -1.64
N THR A 96 13.75 -1.22 -2.55
CA THR A 96 14.51 -2.43 -2.93
C THR A 96 14.76 -2.42 -4.42
#